data_AF-I4ILF2-F1
#
_entry.id   AF-I4ILF2-F1
#
_cell.length_a   1.000
_cell.length_b   1.000
_cell.length_c   1.000
_cell.angle_alpha   90.00
_cell.angle_beta   90.00
_cell.angle_gamma   90.00
#
_symmetry.space_group_name_H-M   'P 1'
#
loop_
_entity.id
_entity.type
_entity.pdbx_description
1 polymer ?
#
loop_
_entity_poly.entity_id
_entity_poly.type
_entity_poly.pdbx_seq_one_letter_code
_entity_poly.pdbx_strand_id
1 'polypeptide(L)'
;MALYFLDSSALVKRYISETGSAWVLELFTDALNNEIFIAAIAKVEIVAAITRRSRTGSISVTDAAAIVHQLRKDSLKDYQVIEITESIIRVC
;
A
#
# COMPACT_ATOMS: atom_id res chain seq x y z
N MET A 1 13.99 12.66 -6.69
CA MET A 1 14.28 11.82 -5.52
C MET A 1 13.83 12.53 -4.27
N ALA A 2 12.81 11.97 -3.62
CA ALA A 2 12.32 12.39 -2.31
C ALA A 2 11.94 11.14 -1.50
N LEU A 3 11.85 11.31 -0.18
CA LEU A 3 11.40 10.28 0.75
C LEU A 3 9.93 10.51 1.05
N TYR A 4 9.08 9.51 0.80
CA TYR A 4 7.65 9.58 1.12
C TYR A 4 7.31 8.52 2.15
N PHE A 5 6.55 8.90 3.18
CA PHE A 5 5.83 7.94 3.99
C PHE A 5 4.38 7.85 3.47
N LEU A 6 3.94 6.65 3.09
CA LEU A 6 2.58 6.43 2.62
C LEU A 6 1.77 5.63 3.64
N ASP A 7 0.63 6.20 4.02
CA ASP A 7 -0.41 5.51 4.78
C ASP A 7 -1.15 4.48 3.90
N SER A 8 -1.82 3.52 4.54
CA SER A 8 -2.62 2.47 3.90
C SER A 8 -3.65 2.99 2.93
N SER A 9 -4.32 4.10 3.26
CA SER A 9 -5.30 4.73 2.38
C SER A 9 -4.69 5.25 1.07
N ALA A 10 -3.44 5.71 1.09
CA ALA A 10 -2.71 6.09 -0.12
C ALA A 10 -2.28 4.84 -0.91
N LEU A 11 -1.79 3.81 -0.24
CA LEU A 11 -1.32 2.58 -0.89
C LEU A 11 -2.45 1.78 -1.56
N VAL A 12 -3.67 1.79 -1.00
CA VAL A 12 -4.83 1.16 -1.67
C VAL A 12 -5.04 1.72 -3.08
N LYS A 13 -4.79 3.02 -3.30
CA LYS A 13 -4.92 3.68 -4.61
C LYS A 13 -3.97 3.13 -5.67
N ARG A 14 -2.85 2.55 -5.26
CA ARG A 14 -1.89 1.87 -6.15
C ARG A 14 -2.47 0.56 -6.71
N TYR A 15 -3.34 -0.09 -5.95
CA TYR A 15 -3.86 -1.43 -6.23
C TYR A 15 -5.29 -1.45 -6.75
N ILE A 16 -6.10 -0.48 -6.33
CA ILE A 16 -7.49 -0.36 -6.72
C ILE A 16 -7.74 1.07 -7.19
N SER A 17 -8.30 1.19 -8.39
CA SER A 17 -8.62 2.49 -8.97
C SER A 17 -9.63 3.25 -8.10
N GLU A 18 -9.25 4.46 -7.70
CA GLU A 18 -10.10 5.44 -7.04
C GLU A 18 -9.57 6.85 -7.27
N THR A 19 -10.27 7.86 -6.73
CA THR A 19 -9.81 9.25 -6.85
C THR A 19 -8.42 9.40 -6.21
N GLY A 20 -7.46 9.88 -7.00
CA GLY A 20 -6.06 10.03 -6.60
C GLY A 20 -5.14 8.88 -7.01
N SER A 21 -5.63 7.81 -7.65
CA SER A 21 -4.77 6.71 -8.13
C SER A 21 -3.69 7.16 -9.10
N ALA A 22 -4.00 8.03 -10.07
CA ALA A 22 -3.00 8.53 -11.01
C ALA A 22 -1.83 9.23 -10.29
N TRP A 23 -2.15 10.11 -9.34
CA TRP A 23 -1.16 10.82 -8.53
C TRP A 23 -0.31 9.88 -7.68
N VAL A 24 -0.91 8.87 -7.04
CA VAL A 24 -0.13 7.88 -6.27
C VAL A 24 0.77 7.05 -7.18
N LEU A 25 0.28 6.64 -8.36
CA LEU A 25 1.06 5.85 -9.31
C LEU A 25 2.27 6.63 -9.85
N GLU A 26 2.15 7.94 -10.05
CA GLU A 26 3.27 8.81 -10.44
C GLU A 26 4.43 8.75 -9.46
N LEU A 27 4.17 8.60 -8.15
CA LEU A 27 5.22 8.49 -7.13
C LEU A 27 6.14 7.28 -7.32
N PHE A 28 5.66 6.24 -8.01
CA PHE A 28 6.38 4.98 -8.28
C PHE A 28 7.05 4.95 -9.66
N THR A 29 7.09 6.07 -10.37
CA THR A 29 7.78 6.12 -11.66
C THR A 29 9.30 6.11 -11.48
N ASP A 30 9.99 5.26 -12.24
CA ASP A 30 11.45 5.09 -12.16
C ASP A 30 12.22 6.42 -12.36
N ALA A 31 11.66 7.33 -13.18
CA ALA A 31 12.24 8.64 -13.45
C ALA A 31 12.38 9.52 -12.19
N LEU A 32 11.51 9.36 -11.18
CA LEU A 32 11.56 10.17 -9.96
C LEU A 32 12.55 9.62 -8.93
N ASN A 33 12.86 8.31 -9.00
CA ASN A 33 13.72 7.59 -8.06
C ASN A 33 13.38 7.94 -6.60
N ASN A 34 12.10 7.82 -6.24
CA ASN A 34 11.63 8.10 -4.89
C ASN A 34 11.80 6.86 -4.00
N GLU A 35 12.04 7.10 -2.71
CA GLU A 35 12.01 6.03 -1.71
C GLU A 35 10.69 6.08 -0.95
N ILE A 36 10.00 4.93 -0.89
CA ILE A 36 8.66 4.83 -0.34
C ILE A 36 8.72 4.03 0.96
N PHE A 37 8.43 4.70 2.07
CA PHE A 37 8.35 4.12 3.39
C PHE A 37 6.90 3.81 3.77
N ILE A 38 6.70 2.67 4.43
CA ILE A 38 5.38 2.27 4.94
C ILE A 38 5.53 1.70 6.34
N ALA A 39 4.51 1.84 7.18
CA ALA A 39 4.45 1.09 8.43
C ALA A 39 4.17 -0.40 8.14
N ALA A 40 4.75 -1.30 8.94
CA ALA A 40 4.53 -2.75 8.79
C ALA A 40 3.04 -3.13 8.83
N ILE A 41 2.24 -2.44 9.63
CA ILE A 41 0.79 -2.65 9.74
C ILE A 41 0.03 -2.34 8.44
N ALA A 42 0.58 -1.48 7.57
CA ALA A 42 -0.13 -1.06 6.35
C ALA A 42 -0.45 -2.25 5.43
N LYS A 43 0.40 -3.27 5.42
CA LYS A 43 0.18 -4.50 4.64
C LYS A 43 -1.16 -5.16 4.97
N VAL A 44 -1.48 -5.31 6.25
CA VAL A 44 -2.73 -5.98 6.67
C VAL A 44 -3.96 -5.09 6.46
N GLU A 45 -3.81 -3.77 6.58
CA GLU A 45 -4.88 -2.81 6.32
C GLU A 45 -5.26 -2.77 4.84
N ILE A 46 -4.27 -2.81 3.92
CA ILE A 46 -4.51 -2.89 2.48
C ILE A 46 -5.22 -4.21 2.13
N VAL A 47 -4.77 -5.35 2.68
CA VAL A 47 -5.43 -6.65 2.48
C VAL A 47 -6.88 -6.62 2.99
N ALA A 48 -7.14 -6.01 4.14
CA ALA A 48 -8.49 -5.84 4.67
C ALA A 48 -9.36 -4.97 3.73
N ALA A 49 -8.81 -3.90 3.17
CA ALA A 49 -9.51 -3.04 2.21
C ALA A 49 -9.85 -3.80 0.91
N ILE A 50 -8.90 -4.55 0.36
CA ILE A 50 -9.12 -5.40 -0.84
C ILE A 50 -10.19 -6.45 -0.56
N THR A 51 -10.09 -7.17 0.57
CA THR A 51 -11.04 -8.21 0.96
C THR A 51 -12.45 -7.64 1.14
N ARG A 52 -12.57 -6.46 1.75
CA ARG A 52 -13.86 -5.75 1.88
C ARG A 52 -14.44 -5.44 0.51
N ARG A 53 -13.64 -4.90 -0.42
CA ARG A 53 -14.08 -4.58 -1.79
C ARG A 53 -14.54 -5.80 -2.57
N SER A 54 -13.90 -6.95 -2.36
CA SER A 54 -14.32 -8.22 -2.96
C SER A 54 -15.67 -8.68 -2.39
N ARG A 55 -15.82 -8.65 -1.05
CA ARG A 55 -17.06 -9.03 -0.37
C ARG A 55 -18.26 -8.17 -0.77
N THR A 56 -18.05 -6.88 -1.05
CA THR A 56 -19.10 -5.97 -1.50
C THR A 56 -19.34 -6.02 -3.02
N GLY A 57 -18.63 -6.90 -3.75
CA GLY A 57 -18.78 -7.07 -5.20
C GLY A 57 -18.17 -5.97 -6.06
N SER A 58 -17.36 -5.07 -5.48
CA SER A 58 -16.70 -4.00 -6.25
C SER A 58 -15.47 -4.49 -7.04
N ILE A 59 -14.93 -5.65 -6.67
CA ILE A 59 -13.92 -6.40 -7.44
C ILE A 59 -14.25 -7.90 -7.34
N SER A 60 -13.81 -8.71 -8.31
CA SER A 60 -13.99 -10.16 -8.22
C SER A 60 -13.09 -10.78 -7.15
N VAL A 61 -13.41 -12.02 -6.72
CA VAL A 61 -12.56 -12.79 -5.80
C VAL A 61 -11.20 -13.12 -6.43
N THR A 62 -11.19 -13.39 -7.73
CA THR A 62 -9.97 -13.66 -8.50
C THR A 62 -9.08 -12.42 -8.58
N ASP A 63 -9.65 -11.24 -8.83
CA ASP A 63 -8.89 -9.98 -8.85
C ASP A 63 -8.34 -9.66 -7.47
N ALA A 64 -9.14 -9.83 -6.42
CA ALA A 64 -8.70 -9.62 -5.05
C ALA A 64 -7.49 -10.50 -4.70
N ALA A 65 -7.51 -11.79 -5.06
CA ALA A 65 -6.39 -12.69 -4.86
C ALA A 65 -5.14 -12.27 -5.66
N ALA A 66 -5.32 -11.85 -6.91
CA ALA A 66 -4.24 -11.36 -7.76
C ALA A 66 -3.59 -10.08 -7.20
N ILE A 67 -4.41 -9.13 -6.73
CA ILE A 67 -3.96 -7.89 -6.13
C ILE A 67 -3.18 -8.16 -4.84
N VAL A 68 -3.68 -9.04 -3.94
CA VAL A 68 -2.96 -9.40 -2.72
C VAL A 68 -1.62 -10.06 -3.04
N HIS A 69 -1.55 -10.88 -4.09
CA HIS A 69 -0.29 -11.45 -4.55
C HIS A 69 0.67 -10.38 -5.09
N GLN A 70 0.18 -9.39 -5.84
CA GLN A 70 0.98 -8.27 -6.32
C GLN A 70 1.51 -7.42 -5.15
N LEU A 71 0.68 -7.11 -4.16
CA LEU A 71 1.08 -6.40 -2.94
C LEU A 71 2.26 -7.09 -2.23
N ARG A 72 2.26 -8.43 -2.16
CA ARG A 72 3.37 -9.18 -1.55
C ARG A 72 4.67 -9.02 -2.33
N LYS A 73 4.60 -9.00 -3.66
CA LYS A 73 5.78 -8.79 -4.51
C LYS A 73 6.33 -7.38 -4.35
N ASP A 74 5.46 -6.38 -4.43
CA ASP A 74 5.86 -4.98 -4.30
C ASP A 74 6.42 -4.70 -2.91
N SER A 75 5.88 -5.34 -1.86
CA SER A 75 6.37 -5.21 -0.49
C SER A 75 7.80 -5.71 -0.27
N LEU A 76 8.34 -6.51 -1.18
CA LEU A 76 9.72 -6.99 -1.13
C LEU A 76 10.68 -6.15 -1.96
N LYS A 77 10.16 -5.31 -2.87
CA LYS A 77 10.95 -4.61 -3.87
C LYS A 77 10.84 -3.08 -3.77
N ASP A 78 9.62 -2.58 -3.60
CA ASP A 78 9.29 -1.17 -3.82
C ASP A 78 9.08 -0.40 -2.50
N TYR A 79 9.02 -1.09 -1.35
CA TYR A 79 8.72 -0.49 -0.05
C TYR A 79 9.85 -0.69 0.96
N GLN A 80 10.22 0.39 1.63
CA GLN A 80 11.01 0.39 2.86
C GLN A 80 10.05 0.24 4.05
N VAL A 81 10.01 -0.94 4.65
CA VAL A 81 9.05 -1.26 5.71
C VAL A 81 9.63 -0.86 7.06
N ILE A 82 8.90 0.01 7.77
CA ILE A 82 9.23 0.41 9.14
C ILE A 82 8.44 -0.45 10.12
N GLU A 83 9.16 -1.26 10.88
CA GLU A 83 8.59 -2.07 11.96
C GLU A 83 8.05 -1.19 13.09
N ILE A 84 6.90 -1.57 13.63
CA ILE A 84 6.27 -0.84 14.73
C ILE A 84 6.79 -1.40 16.05
N THR A 85 7.49 -0.58 16.81
CA THR A 85 8.03 -0.91 18.13
C THR A 85 7.35 -0.08 19.22
N GLU A 86 7.44 -0.53 20.47
CA GLU A 86 6.90 0.22 21.62
C GLU A 86 7.45 1.65 21.69
N SER A 87 8.73 1.86 21.34
CA SER A 87 9.34 3.19 21.33
C SER A 87 8.70 4.16 20.33
N ILE A 88 8.06 3.66 19.27
CA ILE A 88 7.39 4.47 18.24
C ILE A 88 5.96 4.84 18.68
N ILE A 89 5.27 3.94 19.37
CA ILE A 89 3.84 4.11 19.71
C ILE A 89 3.58 4.57 21.14
N ARG A 90 4.63 4.67 21.97
CA ARG A 90 4.51 5.09 23.36
C ARG A 90 3.90 6.48 23.46
N VAL A 91 2.73 6.56 24.08
CA VAL A 91 2.14 7.80 24.58
C VAL A 91 2.44 7.86 26.07
N CYS A 92 2.91 9.02 26.55
CA CYS A 92 3.45 9.26 27.89
C CYS A 92 2.70 8.57 29.04
#